data_AF-A0AAU7RZL5-F1
#
_entry.id   AF-A0AAU7RZL5-F1
#
_cell.length_a   1.000
_cell.length_b   1.000
_cell.length_c   1.000
_cell.angle_alpha   90.00
_cell.angle_beta   90.00
_cell.angle_gamma   90.00
#
_symmetry.space_group_name_H-M   'P 1'
#
loop_
_entity.id
_entity.type
_entity.pdbx_description
1 polymer ?
#
loop_
_entity_poly.entity_id
_entity_poly.type
_entity_poly.pdbx_seq_one_letter_code
_entity_poly.pdbx_strand_id
1 'polypeptide(L)'
;MLSHPPFRKVFPRVASRSDILVLLNRYDQQSFQKHYIDTAYAGEWFEIGKAEYEHMLNTRPPIFVRPGAFSVSEFKGGTVAMVLITLNVIADERWFMGFCDLRVLNCPEMLREAIVACETNRHFRQLGHQNSAAHLVAENPLCF
;
A
#
# COMPACT_ATOMS: atom_id res chain seq x y z
N MET A 1 3.61 24.47 8.48
CA MET A 1 3.93 23.31 7.63
C MET A 1 2.75 22.35 7.71
N LEU A 2 2.16 21.96 6.57
CA LEU A 2 1.17 20.88 6.56
C LEU A 2 1.91 19.58 6.92
N SER A 3 1.62 19.02 8.08
CA SER A 3 2.19 17.73 8.48
C SER A 3 1.44 16.63 7.72
N HIS A 4 2.14 15.92 6.84
CA HIS A 4 1.58 14.75 6.18
C HIS A 4 1.39 13.63 7.22
N PRO A 5 0.25 12.92 7.25
CA PRO A 5 0.08 11.79 8.16
C PRO A 5 1.15 10.71 7.92
N PRO A 6 1.50 9.89 8.92
CA PRO A 6 2.47 8.82 8.74
C PRO A 6 1.97 7.82 7.68
N PHE A 7 2.90 7.35 6.84
CA PHE A 7 2.61 6.30 5.88
C PHE A 7 2.30 4.98 6.60
N ARG A 8 1.18 4.34 6.24
CA ARG A 8 0.69 3.15 6.95
C ARG A 8 0.08 2.11 6.02
N LYS A 9 0.46 0.85 6.22
CA LYS A 9 -0.20 -0.31 5.60
C LYS A 9 -1.52 -0.55 6.31
N VAL A 10 -2.64 -0.46 5.60
CA VAL A 10 -3.98 -0.59 6.21
C VAL A 10 -4.66 -1.92 5.94
N PHE A 11 -4.12 -2.70 5.02
CA PHE A 11 -4.57 -4.07 4.77
C PHE A 11 -3.37 -5.02 4.80
N PRO A 12 -3.36 -6.05 5.67
CA PRO A 12 -2.16 -6.85 5.92
C PRO A 12 -1.85 -7.87 4.81
N ARG A 13 -2.85 -8.23 3.99
CA ARG A 13 -2.75 -9.23 2.91
C ARG A 13 -2.73 -8.56 1.54
N VAL A 14 -2.61 -9.35 0.49
CA VAL A 14 -2.97 -8.94 -0.87
C VAL A 14 -4.49 -8.76 -0.93
N ALA A 15 -4.95 -7.56 -1.31
CA ALA A 15 -6.36 -7.23 -1.38
C ALA A 15 -7.01 -7.85 -2.63
N SER A 16 -8.14 -8.54 -2.43
CA SER A 16 -9.02 -8.97 -3.50
C SER A 16 -9.82 -7.79 -4.08
N ARG A 17 -10.47 -7.98 -5.23
CA ARG A 17 -11.36 -6.97 -5.81
C ARG A 17 -12.44 -6.47 -4.85
N SER A 18 -13.05 -7.37 -4.06
CA SER A 18 -14.02 -7.00 -3.01
C SER A 18 -13.37 -6.22 -1.87
N ASP A 19 -12.17 -6.61 -1.44
CA ASP A 19 -11.43 -5.88 -0.40
C ASP A 19 -11.11 -4.45 -0.87
N ILE A 20 -10.70 -4.28 -2.12
CA ILE A 20 -10.41 -2.97 -2.73
C ILE A 20 -11.65 -2.09 -2.71
N LEU A 21 -12.82 -2.60 -3.08
CA LEU A 21 -14.07 -1.83 -3.03
C LEU A 21 -14.40 -1.37 -1.61
N VAL A 22 -14.23 -2.24 -0.61
CA VAL A 22 -14.42 -1.86 0.80
C VAL A 22 -13.40 -0.78 1.20
N LEU A 23 -12.12 -0.97 0.89
CA LEU A 23 -11.06 -0.04 1.22
C LEU A 23 -11.25 1.34 0.56
N LEU A 24 -11.70 1.40 -0.69
CA LEU A 24 -11.95 2.65 -1.40
C LEU A 24 -13.16 3.42 -0.84
N ASN A 25 -14.10 2.75 -0.17
CA ASN A 25 -15.33 3.36 0.37
C ASN A 25 -15.37 3.43 1.91
N ARG A 26 -14.30 3.02 2.61
CA ARG A 26 -14.29 2.88 4.08
C ARG A 26 -14.60 4.17 4.86
N TYR A 27 -14.41 5.33 4.26
CA TYR A 27 -14.69 6.64 4.87
C TYR A 27 -15.99 7.31 4.37
N ASP A 28 -16.73 6.68 3.46
CA ASP A 28 -17.93 7.29 2.87
C ASP A 28 -19.13 7.35 3.81
N GLN A 29 -19.14 6.49 4.84
CA GLN A 29 -20.20 6.45 5.85
C GLN A 29 -19.92 7.36 7.05
N GLN A 30 -18.79 8.07 7.06
CA GLN A 30 -18.45 8.96 8.17
C GLN A 30 -19.03 10.35 7.91
N SER A 31 -19.71 10.92 8.91
CA SER A 31 -20.29 12.27 8.90
C SER A 31 -19.24 13.38 8.98
N PHE A 32 -18.13 13.22 8.26
CA PHE A 32 -17.08 14.22 8.18
C PHE A 32 -17.39 15.26 7.09
N GLN A 33 -16.90 16.49 7.27
CA GLN A 33 -16.89 17.46 6.18
C GLN A 33 -16.06 16.90 5.01
N LYS A 34 -16.49 17.13 3.77
CA LYS A 34 -15.87 16.57 2.54
C LYS A 34 -14.33 16.70 2.51
N HIS A 35 -13.78 17.83 2.98
CA HIS A 35 -12.33 18.05 3.04
C HIS A 35 -11.59 17.07 3.97
N TYR A 36 -12.23 16.64 5.06
CA TYR A 36 -11.64 15.71 6.02
C TYR A 36 -11.65 14.28 5.47
N ILE A 37 -12.69 13.90 4.72
CA ILE A 37 -12.79 12.58 4.06
C ILE A 37 -11.63 12.38 3.09
N ASP A 38 -11.31 13.38 2.27
CA ASP A 38 -10.24 13.27 1.28
C ASP A 38 -8.88 13.07 1.96
N THR A 39 -8.60 13.84 3.02
CA THR A 39 -7.33 13.73 3.78
C THR A 39 -7.22 12.47 4.62
N ALA A 40 -8.32 11.79 4.95
CA ALA A 40 -8.30 10.57 5.76
C ALA A 40 -7.51 9.44 5.06
N TYR A 41 -7.57 9.39 3.73
CA TYR A 41 -6.83 8.43 2.91
C TYR A 41 -5.32 8.71 2.87
N ALA A 42 -4.88 9.95 3.12
CA ALA A 42 -3.49 10.35 2.91
C ALA A 42 -2.50 9.46 3.69
N GLY A 43 -1.47 9.01 2.98
CA GLY A 43 -0.42 8.13 3.50
C GLY A 43 -0.83 6.65 3.64
N GLU A 44 -2.07 6.29 3.37
CA GLU A 44 -2.47 4.88 3.40
C GLU A 44 -2.04 4.12 2.16
N TRP A 45 -1.74 2.85 2.36
CA TRP A 45 -1.44 1.93 1.28
C TRP A 45 -1.75 0.48 1.63
N PHE A 46 -1.86 -0.33 0.59
CA PHE A 46 -2.03 -1.76 0.67
C PHE A 46 -1.54 -2.44 -0.61
N GLU A 47 -1.36 -3.76 -0.52
CA GLU A 47 -0.93 -4.58 -1.64
C GLU A 47 -2.13 -5.09 -2.43
N ILE A 48 -1.98 -5.18 -3.75
CA ILE A 48 -3.00 -5.67 -4.68
C ILE A 48 -2.39 -6.70 -5.64
N GLY A 49 -3.24 -7.49 -6.29
CA GLY A 49 -2.82 -8.38 -7.36
C GLY A 49 -2.49 -7.61 -8.65
N LYS A 50 -1.69 -8.23 -9.53
CA LYS A 50 -1.37 -7.71 -10.87
C LYS A 50 -2.63 -7.40 -11.69
N ALA A 51 -3.61 -8.30 -11.67
CA ALA A 51 -4.86 -8.14 -12.42
C ALA A 51 -5.64 -6.90 -11.96
N GLU A 52 -5.72 -6.67 -10.64
CA GLU A 52 -6.34 -5.48 -10.06
C GLU A 52 -5.57 -4.20 -10.39
N TYR A 53 -4.24 -4.26 -10.39
CA TYR A 53 -3.37 -3.15 -10.78
C TYR A 53 -3.62 -2.72 -12.24
N GLU A 54 -3.55 -3.67 -13.16
CA GLU A 54 -3.80 -3.44 -14.59
C GLU A 54 -5.23 -2.96 -14.84
N HIS A 55 -6.21 -3.55 -14.15
CA HIS A 55 -7.60 -3.12 -14.22
C HIS A 55 -7.76 -1.66 -13.78
N MET A 56 -7.05 -1.24 -12.72
CA MET A 56 -7.12 0.15 -12.25
C MET A 56 -6.52 1.14 -13.23
N LEU A 57 -5.37 0.81 -13.84
CA LEU A 57 -4.78 1.63 -14.90
C LEU A 57 -5.72 1.82 -16.09
N ASN A 58 -6.44 0.76 -16.47
CA ASN A 58 -7.38 0.80 -17.59
C ASN A 58 -8.67 1.57 -17.27
N THR A 59 -9.12 1.53 -16.01
CA THR A 59 -10.39 2.14 -15.59
C THR A 59 -10.24 3.61 -15.25
N ARG A 60 -9.12 3.99 -14.62
CA ARG A 60 -8.80 5.37 -14.27
C ARG A 60 -7.48 5.74 -14.93
N PRO A 61 -7.53 6.39 -16.11
CA PRO A 61 -6.32 6.76 -16.82
C PRO A 61 -5.44 7.59 -15.90
N PRO A 62 -4.13 7.26 -15.80
CA PRO A 62 -3.25 8.02 -14.94
C PRO A 62 -3.09 9.44 -15.48
N ILE A 63 -3.27 10.41 -14.58
CA ILE A 63 -2.99 11.82 -14.86
C ILE A 63 -1.49 12.10 -14.92
N PHE A 64 -0.69 11.23 -14.30
CA PHE A 64 0.75 11.30 -14.29
C PHE A 64 1.35 9.91 -14.19
N VAL A 65 2.35 9.62 -15.02
CA VAL A 65 3.08 8.36 -15.01
C VAL A 65 4.56 8.67 -14.87
N ARG A 66 5.22 8.08 -13.87
CA ARG A 66 6.68 7.96 -13.88
C ARG A 66 7.06 6.55 -14.35
N PRO A 67 7.78 6.42 -15.47
CA PRO A 67 8.29 5.13 -15.92
C PRO A 67 9.00 4.40 -14.79
N GLY A 68 8.62 3.14 -14.55
CA GLY A 68 9.30 2.25 -13.60
C GLY A 68 9.08 2.53 -12.11
N ALA A 69 8.16 3.42 -11.71
CA ALA A 69 7.95 3.75 -10.30
C ALA A 69 6.47 3.75 -9.87
N PHE A 70 5.63 4.57 -10.51
CA PHE A 70 4.22 4.68 -10.13
C PHE A 70 3.37 5.41 -11.17
N SER A 71 2.05 5.24 -11.04
CA SER A 71 1.02 5.96 -11.77
C SER A 71 0.12 6.69 -10.79
N VAL A 72 -0.13 7.98 -11.00
CA VAL A 72 -1.04 8.81 -10.19
C VAL A 72 -2.34 8.99 -10.96
N SER A 73 -3.47 8.82 -10.28
CA SER A 73 -4.82 8.95 -10.83
C SER A 73 -5.68 9.82 -9.92
N GLU A 74 -6.67 10.51 -10.49
CA GLU A 74 -7.65 11.24 -9.68
C GLU A 74 -8.36 10.31 -8.69
N PHE A 75 -8.60 10.83 -7.49
CA PHE A 75 -9.38 10.13 -6.48
C PHE A 75 -10.36 11.09 -5.79
N LYS A 76 -11.66 10.77 -5.88
CA LYS A 76 -12.79 11.47 -5.25
C LYS A 76 -12.86 13.01 -5.45
N GLY A 77 -12.10 13.57 -6.39
CA GLY A 77 -12.12 15.00 -6.74
C GLY A 77 -11.49 15.92 -5.70
N GLY A 78 -10.61 15.39 -4.83
CA GLY A 78 -9.91 16.14 -3.78
C GLY A 78 -8.43 16.36 -4.06
N THR A 79 -7.67 16.78 -3.03
CA THR A 79 -6.20 16.94 -3.14
C THR A 79 -5.46 15.63 -2.96
N VAL A 80 -6.13 14.57 -2.52
CA VAL A 80 -5.54 13.25 -2.38
C VAL A 80 -5.75 12.46 -3.67
N ALA A 81 -4.67 11.94 -4.22
CA ALA A 81 -4.67 11.13 -5.42
C ALA A 81 -4.42 9.65 -5.10
N MET A 82 -4.98 8.77 -5.93
CA MET A 82 -4.65 7.36 -5.91
C MET A 82 -3.32 7.15 -6.63
N VAL A 83 -2.41 6.39 -6.02
CA VAL A 83 -1.10 6.08 -6.57
C VAL A 83 -0.96 4.56 -6.68
N LEU A 84 -0.66 4.09 -7.88
CA LEU A 84 -0.40 2.70 -8.20
C LEU A 84 1.10 2.49 -8.35
N ILE A 85 1.71 1.63 -7.54
CA ILE A 85 3.16 1.45 -7.45
C ILE A 85 3.52 0.01 -7.80
N THR A 86 4.52 -0.17 -8.66
CA THR A 86 5.13 -1.48 -8.93
C THR A 86 6.52 -1.50 -8.29
N LEU A 87 6.82 -2.51 -7.48
CA LEU A 87 8.11 -2.64 -6.81
C LEU A 87 8.63 -4.07 -6.89
N ASN A 88 9.94 -4.19 -7.10
CA ASN A 88 10.66 -5.42 -6.83
C ASN A 88 11.05 -5.42 -5.35
N VAL A 89 10.39 -6.25 -4.55
CA VAL A 89 10.70 -6.42 -3.13
C VAL A 89 11.19 -7.85 -2.95
N ILE A 90 12.48 -8.01 -2.63
CA ILE A 90 13.12 -9.31 -2.39
C ILE A 90 12.91 -10.28 -3.57
N ALA A 91 13.29 -9.81 -4.76
CA ALA A 91 13.19 -10.53 -6.03
C ALA A 91 11.78 -10.85 -6.56
N ASP A 92 10.70 -10.47 -5.84
CA ASP A 92 9.33 -10.57 -6.34
C ASP A 92 8.80 -9.21 -6.80
N GLU A 93 8.25 -9.18 -8.02
CA GLU A 93 7.47 -8.04 -8.51
C GLU A 93 6.11 -8.02 -7.79
N ARG A 94 5.85 -6.92 -7.08
CA ARG A 94 4.65 -6.73 -6.26
C ARG A 94 3.98 -5.40 -6.59
N TRP A 95 2.66 -5.38 -6.49
CA TRP A 95 1.83 -4.24 -6.86
C TRP A 95 1.14 -3.65 -5.64
N PHE A 96 1.14 -2.33 -5.55
CA PHE A 96 0.59 -1.61 -4.43
C PHE A 96 -0.34 -0.50 -4.90
N MET A 97 -1.35 -0.23 -4.10
CA MET A 97 -2.19 0.95 -4.19
C MET A 97 -2.01 1.77 -2.92
N GLY A 98 -1.83 3.07 -3.06
CA GLY A 98 -1.83 4.00 -1.95
C GLY A 98 -2.39 5.34 -2.31
N PHE A 99 -2.35 6.26 -1.36
CA PHE A 99 -2.98 7.57 -1.48
C PHE A 99 -2.04 8.67 -1.03
N CYS A 100 -1.83 9.65 -1.90
CA CYS A 100 -0.90 10.74 -1.70
C CYS A 100 -1.63 12.07 -1.69
N ASP A 101 -1.38 12.90 -0.68
CA ASP A 101 -1.81 14.30 -0.72
C ASP A 101 -0.91 15.08 -1.68
N LEU A 102 -1.48 15.55 -2.80
CA LEU A 102 -0.75 16.27 -3.85
C LEU A 102 -0.23 17.63 -3.40
N ARG A 103 -0.68 18.14 -2.24
CA ARG A 103 -0.10 19.34 -1.62
C ARG A 103 1.30 19.08 -1.06
N VAL A 104 1.66 17.82 -0.83
CA VAL A 104 2.95 17.39 -0.30
C VAL A 104 3.85 17.02 -1.45
N LEU A 105 4.93 17.79 -1.62
CA LEU A 105 5.92 17.55 -2.66
C LEU A 105 6.56 16.17 -2.47
N ASN A 106 6.73 15.43 -3.57
CA ASN A 106 7.32 14.09 -3.61
C ASN A 106 6.58 13.04 -2.75
N CYS A 107 5.30 13.26 -2.42
CA CYS A 107 4.51 12.30 -1.64
C CYS A 107 4.51 10.88 -2.25
N PRO A 108 4.42 10.68 -3.59
CA PRO A 108 4.53 9.35 -4.20
C PRO A 108 5.88 8.67 -3.95
N GLU A 109 6.99 9.42 -4.00
CA GLU A 109 8.33 8.91 -3.71
C GLU A 109 8.47 8.53 -2.24
N MET A 110 8.01 9.39 -1.33
CA MET A 110 8.00 9.09 0.10
C MET A 110 7.16 7.86 0.42
N LEU A 111 6.00 7.71 -0.24
CA LEU A 111 5.14 6.53 -0.12
C LEU A 111 5.88 5.27 -0.58
N ARG A 112 6.55 5.33 -1.73
CA ARG A 112 7.36 4.22 -2.26
C ARG A 112 8.43 3.80 -1.27
N GLU A 113 9.19 4.75 -0.71
CA GLU A 113 10.23 4.48 0.29
C GLU A 113 9.65 3.83 1.55
N ALA A 114 8.51 4.33 2.02
CA ALA A 114 7.82 3.76 3.17
C ALA A 114 7.37 2.30 2.92
N ILE A 115 6.89 1.98 1.71
CA ILE A 115 6.53 0.61 1.33
C ILE A 115 7.77 -0.29 1.34
N VAL A 116 8.86 0.13 0.70
CA VAL A 116 10.11 -0.64 0.65
C VAL A 116 10.62 -0.92 2.07
N ALA A 117 10.68 0.10 2.92
CA ALA A 117 11.13 -0.06 4.30
C ALA A 117 10.21 -1.00 5.09
N CYS A 118 8.89 -0.86 4.96
CA CYS A 118 7.92 -1.67 5.67
C CYS A 118 8.00 -3.16 5.25
N GLU A 119 7.99 -3.43 3.95
CA GLU A 119 7.96 -4.80 3.41
C GLU A 119 9.29 -5.52 3.60
N THR A 120 10.41 -4.81 3.46
CA THR A 120 11.75 -5.37 3.75
C THR A 120 11.87 -5.76 5.22
N ASN A 121 11.45 -4.89 6.14
CA ASN A 121 11.46 -5.19 7.57
C ASN A 121 10.53 -6.35 7.93
N ARG A 122 9.34 -6.43 7.31
CA ARG A 122 8.39 -7.54 7.50
C ARG A 122 9.01 -8.88 7.09
N HIS A 123 9.67 -8.93 5.94
CA HIS A 123 10.33 -10.14 5.48
C HIS A 123 11.42 -10.61 6.43
N PHE A 124 12.32 -9.72 6.86
CA PHE A 124 13.37 -10.09 7.83
C PHE A 124 12.79 -10.58 9.16
N ARG A 125 11.69 -10.00 9.64
CA ARG A 125 10.98 -10.51 10.82
C ARG A 125 10.42 -11.91 10.58
N GLN A 126 9.82 -12.17 9.42
CA GLN A 126 9.30 -13.50 9.07
C GLN A 126 10.41 -14.53 9.02
N LEU A 127 11.55 -14.21 8.40
CA LEU A 127 12.74 -15.08 8.40
C LEU A 127 13.26 -15.34 9.82
N GLY A 128 13.34 -14.32 10.67
CA GLY A 128 13.72 -14.48 12.08
C GLY A 128 12.79 -15.41 12.85
N HIS A 129 11.48 -15.28 12.65
CA HIS A 129 10.48 -16.19 13.25
C HIS A 129 10.57 -17.61 12.70
N GLN A 130 10.80 -17.77 11.39
CA GLN A 130 10.98 -19.09 10.77
C GLN A 130 12.25 -19.78 11.26
N ASN A 131 13.36 -19.06 11.39
CA ASN A 131 14.63 -19.59 11.91
C ASN A 131 14.50 -20.01 13.39
N SER A 132 13.77 -19.24 14.19
CA SER A 132 13.48 -19.60 15.58
C SER A 132 12.56 -20.82 15.69
N ALA A 133 11.51 -20.91 14.86
CA ALA A 133 10.62 -22.08 14.82
C ALA A 133 11.35 -23.34 14.32
N ALA A 134 12.22 -23.20 13.32
CA ALA A 134 13.05 -24.30 12.81
C ALA A 134 14.04 -24.81 13.87
N HIS A 135 14.60 -23.90 14.69
CA HIS A 135 15.47 -24.29 15.80
C HIS A 135 14.72 -25.11 16.86
N LEU A 136 13.50 -24.72 17.23
CA LEU A 136 12.67 -25.47 18.19
C LEU A 136 12.23 -26.85 17.67
N VAL A 137 12.03 -27.00 16.35
CA VAL A 137 11.71 -28.31 15.73
C VAL A 137 12.96 -29.20 15.65
N ALA A 138 14.15 -28.63 15.49
CA ALA A 138 15.40 -29.39 15.48
C ALA A 138 15.83 -29.87 16.88
N GLU A 139 15.39 -29.19 17.95
CA GLU A 139 15.71 -29.55 19.34
C GLU A 139 14.77 -30.59 19.97
N ASN A 140 13.71 -31.02 19.26
CA ASN A 140 12.82 -32.08 19.76
C ASN A 140 12.48 -33.14 18.69
N PRO A 141 13.41 -34.06 18.37
CA PRO A 141 13.17 -35.11 17.40
C PRO A 141 12.39 -36.33 17.94
N LEU A 142 11.87 -36.33 19.17
CA LEU A 142 11.26 -37.52 19.78
C LEU A 142 9.98 -37.23 20.56
N CYS A 143 8.84 -37.26 19.86
CA CYS A 143 7.57 -37.78 20.37
C CYS A 143 6.81 -38.45 19.21
N PHE A 144 7.14 -39.72 18.94
CA PHE A 144 6.22 -40.71 18.38
C PHE A 144 5.82 -41.65 19.51
#